data_AF-A0A0T9LA21-F1
#
_entry.id   AF-A0A0T9LA21-F1
#
_cell.length_a   1.000
_cell.length_b   1.000
_cell.length_c   1.000
_cell.angle_alpha   90.00
_cell.angle_beta   90.00
_cell.angle_gamma   90.00
#
_symmetry.space_group_name_H-M   'P 1'
#
loop_
_entity.id
_entity.type
_entity.pdbx_description
1 polymer ?
#
loop_
_entity_poly.entity_id
_entity_poly.type
_entity_poly.pdbx_seq_one_letter_code
_entity_poly.pdbx_strand_id
1 'polypeptide(L)'
;MKAAIRKKKMLEIVQLSEDTINRLEKAGMFPKRFPLTNRTVAWNRDEVEAWLDLRQANPDEVEPNESMGPMFEKNPNHIKARKRAEQHARI
;
A
#
# COMPACT_ATOMS: atom_id res chain seq x y z
N MET A 1 25.54 1.14 -3.70
CA MET A 1 25.36 0.30 -4.92
C MET A 1 23.88 0.28 -5.22
N LYS A 2 23.44 0.76 -6.39
CA LYS A 2 22.01 0.74 -6.73
C LYS A 2 21.62 -0.68 -7.14
N ALA A 3 20.81 -1.34 -6.34
CA ALA A 3 20.33 -2.69 -6.62
C ALA A 3 18.99 -2.63 -7.35
N ALA A 4 18.92 -3.23 -8.54
CA ALA A 4 17.65 -3.38 -9.25
C ALA A 4 16.90 -4.60 -8.73
N ILE A 5 15.65 -4.42 -8.29
CA ILE A 5 14.77 -5.51 -7.85
C ILE A 5 13.75 -5.82 -8.95
N ARG A 6 13.59 -7.12 -9.25
CA ARG A 6 12.56 -7.61 -10.15
C ARG A 6 11.23 -7.74 -9.41
N LYS A 7 10.14 -7.77 -10.17
CA LYS A 7 8.75 -7.89 -9.69
C LYS A 7 8.57 -8.92 -8.55
N LYS A 8 9.05 -10.15 -8.71
CA LYS A 8 8.88 -11.21 -7.69
C LYS A 8 9.46 -10.78 -6.33
N LYS A 9 10.70 -10.28 -6.34
CA LYS A 9 11.39 -9.84 -5.12
C LYS A 9 10.80 -8.55 -4.55
N MET A 10 10.34 -7.65 -5.42
CA MET A 10 9.61 -6.44 -4.99
C MET A 10 8.32 -6.81 -4.24
N LEU A 11 7.53 -7.76 -4.73
CA LEU A 11 6.31 -8.23 -4.06
C LEU A 11 6.63 -8.87 -2.70
N GLU A 12 7.74 -9.61 -2.58
CA GLU A 12 8.21 -10.17 -1.31
C GLU A 12 8.64 -9.09 -0.29
N ILE A 13 9.19 -7.97 -0.75
CA ILE A 13 9.63 -6.87 0.14
C ILE A 13 8.43 -6.01 0.55
N VAL A 14 7.62 -5.59 -0.42
CA VAL A 14 6.52 -4.64 -0.20
C VAL A 14 5.29 -5.31 0.42
N GLN A 15 5.15 -6.64 0.28
CA GLN A 15 4.01 -7.42 0.80
C GLN A 15 2.64 -6.90 0.31
N LEU A 16 2.60 -6.26 -0.86
CA LEU A 16 1.37 -5.82 -1.54
C LEU A 16 1.11 -6.64 -2.80
N SER A 17 -0.15 -6.66 -3.22
CA SER A 17 -0.52 -7.26 -4.50
C SER A 17 -0.05 -6.40 -5.68
N GLU A 18 0.23 -7.05 -6.80
CA GLU A 18 0.58 -6.36 -8.05
C GLU A 18 -0.46 -5.32 -8.47
N ASP A 19 -1.74 -5.63 -8.32
CA ASP A 19 -2.83 -4.71 -8.67
C ASP A 19 -2.77 -3.42 -7.85
N THR A 20 -2.50 -3.56 -6.54
CA THR A 20 -2.33 -2.41 -5.64
C THR A 20 -1.14 -1.56 -6.07
N ILE A 21 -0.02 -2.18 -6.44
CA ILE A 21 1.18 -1.49 -6.90
C ILE A 21 0.91 -0.76 -8.22
N ASN A 22 0.23 -1.40 -9.18
CA ASN A 22 -0.14 -0.75 -10.45
C ASN A 22 -1.06 0.46 -10.22
N ARG A 23 -1.99 0.38 -9.27
CA ARG A 23 -2.84 1.51 -8.90
C ARG A 23 -2.04 2.64 -8.27
N LEU A 24 -1.13 2.33 -7.35
CA LEU A 24 -0.26 3.33 -6.73
C LEU A 24 0.70 3.96 -7.74
N GLU A 25 1.20 3.19 -8.70
CA GLU A 25 2.01 3.71 -9.82
C GLU A 25 1.19 4.67 -10.68
N LYS A 26 -0.07 4.32 -11.01
CA LYS A 26 -0.99 5.24 -11.71
C LYS A 26 -1.28 6.51 -10.93
N ALA A 27 -1.37 6.42 -9.60
CA ALA A 27 -1.55 7.57 -8.71
C ALA A 27 -0.27 8.39 -8.51
N GLY A 28 0.88 7.95 -9.04
CA GLY A 28 2.19 8.60 -8.80
C GLY A 28 2.72 8.41 -7.38
N MET A 29 2.10 7.52 -6.60
CA MET A 29 2.39 7.25 -5.20
C MET A 29 3.33 6.05 -5.00
N PHE A 30 3.91 5.52 -6.07
CA PHE A 30 4.86 4.39 -6.03
C PHE A 30 6.08 4.68 -6.92
N PRO A 31 7.27 4.18 -6.56
CA PRO A 31 8.48 4.33 -7.38
C PRO A 31 8.30 3.89 -8.83
N LYS A 32 8.86 4.67 -9.75
CA LYS A 32 8.70 4.44 -11.19
C LYS A 32 9.49 3.20 -11.64
N ARG A 33 8.83 2.32 -12.38
CA ARG A 33 9.51 1.18 -13.03
C ARG A 33 10.38 1.65 -14.20
N PHE A 34 11.51 0.98 -14.40
CA PHE A 34 12.35 1.16 -15.57
C PHE A 34 12.57 -0.15 -16.32
N PRO A 35 12.65 -0.12 -17.66
CA PRO A 35 12.93 -1.32 -18.44
C PRO A 35 14.39 -1.74 -18.26
N LEU A 36 14.60 -2.97 -17.80
CA LEU A 36 15.92 -3.61 -17.77
C LEU A 36 16.23 -4.26 -19.14
N THR A 37 15.21 -4.83 -19.78
CA THR A 37 15.26 -5.38 -21.15
C THR A 37 13.92 -5.15 -21.84
N ASN A 38 13.81 -5.51 -23.12
CA ASN A 38 12.59 -5.34 -23.92
C ASN A 38 11.31 -5.98 -23.31
N ARG A 39 11.47 -6.97 -22.42
CA ARG A 39 10.34 -7.67 -21.75
C ARG A 39 10.41 -7.63 -20.22
N THR A 40 11.49 -7.08 -19.66
CA THR A 40 11.74 -7.12 -18.21
C THR A 40 11.80 -5.72 -17.65
N VAL A 41 10.99 -5.47 -16.63
CA VAL A 41 11.00 -4.23 -15.85
C VAL A 41 11.60 -4.50 -14.47
N ALA A 42 12.25 -3.48 -13.91
CA ALA A 42 12.81 -3.50 -12.58
C ALA A 42 12.50 -2.19 -11.86
N TRP A 43 12.61 -2.24 -10.54
CA TRP A 43 12.53 -1.08 -9.65
C TRP A 43 13.87 -0.89 -8.96
N ASN A 44 14.17 0.33 -8.55
CA ASN A 44 15.33 0.59 -7.73
C ASN A 44 15.01 0.21 -6.28
N ARG A 45 15.85 -0.61 -5.66
CA ARG A 45 15.67 -1.05 -4.27
C ARG A 45 15.60 0.12 -3.32
N ASP A 46 16.53 1.07 -3.48
CA ASP A 46 16.67 2.22 -2.58
C ASP A 46 15.39 3.08 -2.59
N GLU A 47 14.75 3.24 -3.74
CA GLU A 47 13.50 3.99 -3.87
C GLU A 47 12.31 3.27 -3.24
N VAL A 48 12.28 1.94 -3.34
CA VAL A 48 11.23 1.11 -2.72
C VAL A 48 11.39 1.09 -1.20
N GLU A 49 12.61 1.00 -0.69
CA GLU A 49 12.89 1.10 0.75
C GLU A 49 12.55 2.50 1.28
N ALA A 50 12.97 3.58 0.60
CA ALA A 50 12.59 4.94 0.99
C ALA A 50 11.07 5.16 0.99
N TRP A 51 10.36 4.57 0.04
CA TRP A 51 8.89 4.62 0.00
C TRP A 51 8.25 3.88 1.17
N LEU A 52 8.81 2.75 1.60
CA LEU A 52 8.36 2.04 2.81
C LEU A 52 8.59 2.88 4.06
N ASP A 53 9.76 3.51 4.19
CA ASP A 53 10.09 4.39 5.32
C ASP A 53 9.13 5.58 5.41
N LEU A 54 8.80 6.21 4.28
CA LEU A 54 7.81 7.29 4.22
C LEU A 54 6.42 6.84 4.67
N ARG A 55 6.00 5.62 4.28
CA ARG A 55 4.72 5.04 4.72
C ARG A 55 4.72 4.67 6.20
N GLN A 56 5.86 4.24 6.73
CA GLN A 56 6.00 3.95 8.15
C GLN A 56 5.94 5.24 8.98
N ALA A 57 6.49 6.34 8.46
CA ALA A 57 6.40 7.65 9.08
C ALA A 57 5.00 8.27 8.98
N ASN A 58 4.25 7.99 7.91
CA ASN A 58 2.92 8.55 7.64
C ASN A 58 1.87 7.44 7.45
N PRO A 59 1.52 6.69 8.52
CA PRO A 59 0.54 5.60 8.42
C PRO A 59 -0.88 6.08 8.08
N ASP A 60 -1.19 7.36 8.36
CA ASP A 60 -2.53 7.93 8.19
C ASP A 60 -2.80 8.46 6.78
N GLU A 61 -1.76 8.68 5.95
CA GLU A 61 -1.90 9.16 4.57
C GLU A 61 -2.31 8.06 3.57
N VAL A 62 -2.57 6.84 4.06
CA VAL A 62 -3.08 5.76 3.21
C VAL A 62 -4.55 6.04 2.94
N GLU A 63 -4.80 6.84 1.91
CA GLU A 63 -6.13 7.04 1.32
C GLU A 63 -6.79 5.66 1.17
N PRO A 64 -7.84 5.38 1.96
CA PRO A 64 -8.60 4.17 1.79
C PRO A 64 -9.07 4.14 0.35
N ASN A 65 -8.94 2.99 -0.29
CA ASN A 65 -9.61 2.74 -1.54
C ASN A 65 -11.07 3.21 -1.45
N GLU A 66 -11.44 4.29 -2.16
CA GLU A 66 -12.81 4.85 -2.15
C GLU A 66 -13.86 3.79 -2.50
N SER A 67 -13.48 2.81 -3.34
CA SER A 67 -14.32 1.67 -3.72
C SER A 67 -14.50 0.63 -2.59
N MET A 68 -13.62 0.60 -1.59
CA MET A 68 -13.70 -0.28 -0.41
C MET A 68 -14.37 0.38 0.80
N GLY A 69 -14.41 1.71 0.88
CA GLY A 69 -15.14 2.46 1.92
C GLY A 69 -16.57 1.92 2.16
N PRO A 70 -17.42 1.80 1.13
CA PRO A 70 -18.79 1.29 1.30
C PRO A 70 -18.86 -0.20 1.70
N MET A 71 -17.80 -0.99 1.47
CA MET A 71 -17.73 -2.40 1.91
C MET A 71 -17.43 -2.52 3.40
N PHE A 72 -16.52 -1.69 3.92
CA PHE A 72 -16.17 -1.68 5.34
C PHE A 72 -17.27 -1.09 6.21
N GLU A 73 -17.99 -0.08 5.71
CA GLU A 73 -19.07 0.58 6.43
C GLU A 73 -20.27 -0.34 6.71
N LYS A 74 -20.52 -1.31 5.82
CA LYS A 74 -21.58 -2.33 5.98
C LYS A 74 -21.11 -3.60 6.71
N ASN A 75 -19.83 -3.71 7.07
CA ASN A 75 -19.30 -4.91 7.73
C ASN A 75 -19.84 -5.02 9.19
N PRO A 76 -20.57 -6.09 9.54
CA PRO A 76 -21.16 -6.26 10.87
C PRO A 76 -20.14 -6.21 12.02
N ASN A 77 -18.91 -6.64 11.78
CA ASN A 77 -17.85 -6.63 12.81
C ASN A 77 -17.37 -5.21 13.11
N HIS A 78 -17.36 -4.32 12.11
CA HIS A 78 -16.95 -2.94 12.27
C HIS A 78 -18.02 -2.09 12.99
N ILE A 79 -19.30 -2.34 12.67
CA ILE A 79 -20.45 -1.74 13.36
C ILE A 79 -20.44 -2.12 14.85
N LYS A 80 -20.17 -3.39 15.17
CA LYS A 80 -20.04 -3.87 16.55
C LYS A 80 -18.87 -3.21 17.30
N ALA A 81 -17.72 -3.03 16.64
CA ALA A 81 -16.55 -2.38 17.22
C ALA A 81 -16.81 -0.91 17.57
N ARG A 82 -17.45 -0.14 16.67
CA ARG A 82 -17.83 1.26 16.92
C ARG A 82 -18.80 1.39 18.10
N LYS A 83 -19.86 0.57 18.13
CA LYS A 83 -20.81 0.55 19.27
C LYS A 83 -20.12 0.28 20.59
N ARG A 84 -19.15 -0.65 20.62
CA ARG A 84 -18.41 -1.00 21.84
C ARG A 84 -17.50 0.15 22.32
N ALA A 85 -16.86 0.86 21.39
CA ALA A 85 -16.05 2.03 21.70
C ALA A 85 -16.90 3.19 22.25
N GLU A 86 -18.06 3.47 21.64
CA GLU A 86 -19.01 4.49 22.10
C GLU A 86 -19.60 4.17 23.49
N GLN A 87 -19.75 2.89 23.81
CA GLN A 87 -20.27 2.43 25.10
C GLN A 87 -19.22 2.57 26.22
N HIS A 88 -17.93 2.40 25.90
CA HIS A 88 -16.82 2.62 26.83
C HIS A 88 -16.49 4.10 27.07
N ALA A 89 -16.73 4.98 26.09
CA ALA A 89 -16.48 6.42 26.20
C ALA A 89 -17.55 7.19 27.02
N ARG A 90 -18.61 6.50 27.47
CA ARG A 90 -19.71 7.05 28.27
C ARG A 90 -19.58 6.81 29.78
N ILE A 91 -18.43 6.31 30.23
CA ILE A 91 -18.06 6.12 31.65
C ILE A 91 -16.96 7.12 31.99
#